data_AF-A0A9E0LP97-F1
#
_entry.id   AF-A0A9E0LP97-F1
#
_cell.length_a   1.000
_cell.length_b   1.000
_cell.length_c   1.000
_cell.angle_alpha   90.00
_cell.angle_beta   90.00
_cell.angle_gamma   90.00
#
_symmetry.space_group_name_H-M   'P 1'
#
loop_
_entity.id
_entity.type
_entity.pdbx_description
1 polymer ?
#
loop_
_entity_poly.entity_id
_entity_poly.type
_entity_poly.pdbx_seq_one_letter_code
_entity_poly.pdbx_strand_id
1 'polypeptide(L)'
;MAKNTTQNIIDRTQELFDKLPALPKEARDVIAKITPWIALIFGILGVLGGIAGLGLLTVFSPFAFMGGAGRALGGGVLAAILTIVSSGLLLAAFPGTKKYKISGWNFLFWSEAVALLSAILAPLDLGGIIFTLVGFYLIFQIKSHYK
;
A
#
# COMPACT_ATOMS: atom_id res chain seq x y z
N MET A 1 -23.08 11.90 -16.46
CA MET A 1 -22.77 10.53 -16.01
C MET A 1 -22.16 10.64 -14.61
N ALA A 2 -22.81 10.12 -13.56
CA ALA A 2 -22.25 10.19 -12.20
C ALA A 2 -20.96 9.36 -12.12
N LYS A 3 -19.88 9.92 -11.58
CA LYS A 3 -18.66 9.16 -11.28
C LYS A 3 -19.02 8.08 -10.27
N ASN A 4 -18.58 6.84 -10.49
CA ASN A 4 -18.75 5.78 -9.50
C ASN A 4 -17.93 6.08 -8.22
N THR A 5 -18.30 5.46 -7.10
CA THR A 5 -17.70 5.73 -5.78
C THR A 5 -16.17 5.62 -5.79
N THR A 6 -15.63 4.62 -6.48
CA THR A 6 -14.18 4.41 -6.64
C THR A 6 -13.49 5.62 -7.26
N GLN A 7 -14.01 6.14 -8.39
CA GLN A 7 -13.41 7.29 -9.06
C GLN A 7 -13.51 8.56 -8.19
N ASN A 8 -14.60 8.73 -7.44
CA ASN A 8 -14.72 9.85 -6.49
C ASN A 8 -13.63 9.82 -5.41
N ILE A 9 -13.36 8.64 -4.83
CA ILE A 9 -12.29 8.48 -3.83
C ILE A 9 -10.93 8.78 -4.46
N ILE A 10 -10.63 8.21 -5.62
CA ILE A 10 -9.36 8.44 -6.32
C ILE A 10 -9.14 9.92 -6.62
N ASP A 11 -10.17 10.61 -7.12
CA ASP A 11 -10.07 12.01 -7.50
C ASP A 11 -9.84 12.91 -6.29
N ARG A 12 -10.58 12.70 -5.19
CA ARG A 12 -10.38 13.43 -3.93
C ARG A 12 -8.98 13.23 -3.36
N THR A 13 -8.46 12.00 -3.43
CA THR A 13 -7.10 11.74 -2.99
C THR A 13 -6.10 12.42 -3.93
N GLN A 14 -6.32 12.38 -5.24
CA GLN A 14 -5.46 13.04 -6.22
C GLN A 14 -5.36 14.55 -5.99
N GLU A 15 -6.47 15.23 -5.66
CA GLU A 15 -6.49 16.67 -5.34
C GLU A 15 -5.52 17.06 -4.20
N LEU A 16 -5.21 16.14 -3.28
CA LEU A 16 -4.23 16.37 -2.21
C LEU A 16 -2.80 16.38 -2.75
N PHE A 17 -2.50 15.53 -3.74
CA PHE A 17 -1.17 15.34 -4.30
C PHE A 17 -0.88 16.23 -5.51
N ASP A 18 -1.91 16.72 -6.21
CA ASP A 18 -1.76 17.65 -7.34
C ASP A 18 -1.21 19.02 -6.92
N LYS A 19 -1.28 19.36 -5.62
CA LYS A 19 -0.66 20.55 -5.05
C LYS A 19 0.87 20.45 -4.91
N LEU A 20 1.42 19.25 -5.02
CA LEU A 20 2.85 19.00 -4.89
C LEU A 20 3.55 19.20 -6.24
N PRO A 21 4.85 19.59 -6.25
CA PRO A 21 5.61 19.79 -7.47
C PRO A 21 5.56 18.56 -8.38
N ALA A 22 5.36 18.78 -9.68
CA ALA A 22 5.40 17.74 -10.69
C ALA A 22 6.83 17.21 -10.89
N LEU A 23 6.98 15.89 -10.93
CA LEU A 23 8.25 15.27 -11.33
C LEU A 23 8.55 15.54 -12.82
N PRO A 24 9.82 15.71 -13.21
CA PRO A 24 10.20 15.79 -14.62
C PRO A 24 9.80 14.51 -15.36
N LYS A 25 9.56 14.63 -16.66
CA LYS A 25 9.02 13.55 -17.49
C LYS A 25 9.89 12.30 -17.42
N GLU A 26 11.20 12.48 -17.45
CA GLU A 26 12.20 11.40 -17.39
C GLU A 26 12.07 10.60 -16.09
N ALA A 27 11.85 11.26 -14.96
CA ALA A 27 11.65 10.58 -13.68
C ALA A 27 10.34 9.78 -13.67
N ARG A 28 9.25 10.34 -14.19
CA ARG A 28 7.96 9.64 -14.29
C ARG A 28 8.07 8.40 -15.19
N ASP A 29 8.76 8.51 -16.32
CA ASP A 29 9.01 7.40 -17.24
C ASP A 29 9.81 6.27 -16.56
N VAL A 30 10.87 6.62 -15.82
CA VAL A 30 11.69 5.65 -15.07
C VAL A 30 10.86 4.98 -13.99
N ILE A 31 10.13 5.75 -13.18
CA ILE A 31 9.27 5.21 -12.12
C ILE A 31 8.25 4.25 -12.74
N ALA A 32 7.54 4.66 -13.79
CA ALA A 32 6.55 3.80 -14.46
C ALA A 32 7.14 2.47 -14.97
N LYS A 33 8.39 2.48 -15.44
CA LYS A 33 9.11 1.26 -15.89
C LYS A 33 9.49 0.32 -14.75
N ILE A 34 9.85 0.86 -13.58
CA ILE A 34 10.26 0.04 -12.42
C ILE A 34 9.07 -0.38 -11.54
N THR A 35 7.95 0.36 -11.57
CA THR A 35 6.75 0.10 -10.78
C THR A 35 6.25 -1.35 -10.83
N PRO A 36 6.22 -2.07 -11.98
CA PRO A 36 5.82 -3.47 -11.99
C PRO A 36 6.73 -4.34 -11.12
N TRP A 37 8.04 -4.13 -11.19
CA TRP A 37 9.01 -4.90 -10.41
C TRP A 37 8.95 -4.56 -8.92
N ILE A 38 8.74 -3.29 -8.58
CA ILE A 38 8.46 -2.85 -7.21
C ILE A 38 7.22 -3.59 -6.68
N ALA A 39 6.11 -3.57 -7.42
CA ALA A 39 4.88 -4.24 -7.01
C ALA A 39 5.08 -5.75 -6.83
N LEU A 40 5.84 -6.41 -7.70
CA LEU A 40 6.15 -7.83 -7.56
C LEU A 40 7.00 -8.12 -6.32
N ILE A 41 8.11 -7.40 -6.14
CA ILE A 41 9.06 -7.64 -5.05
C ILE A 41 8.41 -7.34 -3.71
N PHE A 42 7.82 -6.16 -3.54
CA PHE A 42 7.18 -5.77 -2.29
C PHE A 42 5.89 -6.55 -2.03
N GLY A 43 5.18 -6.99 -3.08
CA GLY A 43 4.06 -7.91 -2.94
C GLY A 43 4.47 -9.26 -2.36
N ILE A 44 5.57 -9.86 -2.84
CA ILE A 44 6.08 -11.12 -2.28
C ILE A 44 6.59 -10.91 -0.85
N LEU A 45 7.43 -9.90 -0.63
CA LEU A 45 8.01 -9.61 0.69
C LEU A 45 6.93 -9.31 1.73
N GLY A 46 5.91 -8.54 1.37
CA GLY A 46 4.84 -8.20 2.29
C GLY A 46 3.91 -9.37 2.61
N VAL A 47 3.65 -10.29 1.66
CA VAL A 47 2.94 -11.55 1.98
C VAL A 47 3.75 -12.40 2.95
N LEU A 48 5.04 -12.62 2.66
CA LEU A 48 5.91 -13.41 3.54
C LEU A 48 6.06 -12.75 4.91
N GLY A 49 6.26 -11.44 4.96
CA GLY A 49 6.37 -10.65 6.18
C GLY A 49 5.09 -10.67 7.00
N GLY A 50 3.94 -10.55 6.36
CA GLY A 50 2.64 -10.64 7.04
C GLY A 50 2.39 -12.02 7.65
N ILE A 51 2.69 -13.10 6.92
CA ILE A 51 2.56 -14.48 7.44
C ILE A 51 3.55 -14.72 8.59
N ALA A 52 4.82 -14.31 8.42
CA ALA A 52 5.81 -14.42 9.47
C ALA A 52 5.41 -13.63 10.73
N GLY A 53 4.87 -12.43 10.55
CA GLY A 53 4.31 -11.60 11.62
C GLY A 53 3.18 -12.30 12.37
N LEU A 54 2.24 -12.93 11.68
CA LEU A 54 1.19 -13.74 12.30
C LEU A 54 1.76 -14.93 13.08
N GLY A 55 2.76 -15.62 12.52
CA GLY A 55 3.44 -16.73 13.18
C GLY A 55 4.11 -16.30 14.48
N LEU A 56 4.87 -15.19 14.45
CA LEU A 56 5.52 -14.62 15.63
C LEU A 56 4.47 -14.19 16.69
N LEU A 57 3.41 -13.49 16.29
CA LEU A 57 2.33 -13.09 17.20
C LEU A 57 1.68 -14.29 17.88
N THR A 58 1.52 -15.39 17.14
CA THR A 58 0.94 -16.64 17.68
C THR A 58 1.86 -17.28 18.71
N VAL A 59 3.15 -17.46 18.37
CA VAL A 59 4.15 -18.08 19.24
C VAL A 59 4.36 -17.27 20.53
N PHE A 60 4.42 -15.94 20.41
CA PHE A 60 4.69 -15.07 21.55
C PHE A 60 3.43 -14.60 22.31
N SER A 61 2.23 -14.99 21.85
CA SER A 61 0.96 -14.59 22.47
C SER A 61 0.87 -14.87 23.98
N PRO A 62 1.30 -16.04 24.52
CA PRO A 62 1.15 -16.30 25.96
C PRO A 62 1.97 -15.32 26.80
N PHE A 63 3.19 -15.00 26.36
CA PHE A 63 4.08 -14.06 27.04
C PHE A 63 3.53 -12.64 27.00
N ALA A 64 2.98 -12.22 25.86
CA ALA A 64 2.35 -10.91 25.72
C ALA A 64 1.08 -10.79 26.59
N PHE A 65 0.30 -11.86 26.76
CA PHE A 65 -0.83 -11.88 27.70
C PHE A 65 -0.37 -11.77 29.16
N MET A 66 0.66 -12.53 29.57
CA MET A 66 1.23 -12.45 30.91
C MET A 66 1.80 -11.06 31.23
N GLY A 67 2.35 -10.37 30.23
CA GLY A 67 2.86 -9.00 30.35
C GLY A 67 1.81 -7.89 30.24
N GLY A 68 0.52 -8.21 30.16
CA GLY A 68 -0.56 -7.21 30.05
C GLY A 68 -0.73 -6.58 28.67
N ALA A 69 -0.02 -7.07 27.65
CA ALA A 69 -0.02 -6.54 26.28
C ALA A 69 -1.12 -7.14 25.38
N GLY A 70 -2.17 -7.74 25.94
CA GLY A 70 -3.22 -8.42 25.17
C GLY A 70 -3.92 -7.53 24.13
N ARG A 71 -4.06 -6.22 24.39
CA ARG A 71 -4.60 -5.25 23.41
C ARG A 71 -3.66 -5.00 22.23
N ALA A 72 -2.35 -5.03 22.46
CA ALA A 72 -1.35 -4.87 21.41
C ALA A 72 -1.33 -6.08 20.45
N LEU A 73 -1.63 -7.28 20.95
CA LEU A 73 -1.76 -8.48 20.12
C LEU A 73 -2.89 -8.36 19.09
N GLY A 74 -4.06 -7.85 19.49
CA GLY A 74 -5.20 -7.65 18.58
C GLY A 74 -4.88 -6.66 17.45
N GLY A 75 -4.21 -5.56 17.78
CA GLY A 75 -3.72 -4.58 16.79
C GLY A 75 -2.68 -5.19 15.84
N GLY A 76 -1.76 -6.00 16.35
CA GLY A 76 -0.75 -6.70 15.55
C GLY A 76 -1.35 -7.67 14.55
N VAL A 77 -2.36 -8.46 14.94
CA VAL A 77 -3.04 -9.40 14.03
C VAL A 77 -3.75 -8.65 12.91
N LEU A 78 -4.47 -7.58 13.24
CA LEU A 78 -5.14 -6.75 12.24
C LEU A 78 -4.14 -6.11 11.27
N ALA A 79 -3.03 -5.58 11.77
CA ALA A 79 -1.97 -5.00 10.93
C ALA A 79 -1.32 -6.04 10.01
N ALA A 80 -1.13 -7.27 10.48
CA ALA A 80 -0.57 -8.35 9.66
C ALA A 80 -1.53 -8.76 8.53
N ILE A 81 -2.84 -8.85 8.80
CA ILE A 81 -3.88 -9.05 7.77
C ILE A 81 -3.88 -7.87 6.79
N LEU A 82 -3.83 -6.65 7.33
CA LEU A 82 -3.52 -5.38 6.68
C LEU A 82 -2.50 -5.53 5.55
N THR A 83 -1.33 -5.95 5.99
CA THR A 83 -0.13 -6.13 5.19
C THR A 83 -0.34 -7.19 4.12
N ILE A 84 -0.93 -8.35 4.45
CA ILE A 84 -1.19 -9.41 3.48
C ILE A 84 -2.14 -8.94 2.38
N VAL A 85 -3.21 -8.23 2.73
CA VAL A 85 -4.18 -7.68 1.76
C VAL A 85 -3.52 -6.66 0.85
N SER A 86 -2.81 -5.67 1.42
CA SER A 86 -2.08 -4.66 0.65
C SER A 86 -1.05 -5.29 -0.31
N SER A 87 -0.34 -6.32 0.17
CA SER A 87 0.66 -7.04 -0.62
C SER A 87 0.03 -7.90 -1.73
N GLY A 88 -1.10 -8.54 -1.46
CA GLY A 88 -1.89 -9.25 -2.47
C GLY A 88 -2.35 -8.31 -3.59
N LEU A 89 -2.72 -7.07 -3.24
CA LEU A 89 -3.05 -6.04 -4.23
C LEU A 89 -1.83 -5.62 -5.06
N LEU A 90 -0.62 -5.52 -4.48
CA LEU A 90 0.61 -5.28 -5.26
C LEU A 90 0.89 -6.42 -6.26
N LEU A 91 0.72 -7.67 -5.82
CA LEU A 91 0.87 -8.83 -6.71
C LEU A 91 -0.16 -8.81 -7.84
N ALA A 92 -1.41 -8.43 -7.54
CA ALA A 92 -2.46 -8.25 -8.54
C ALA A 92 -2.17 -7.07 -9.49
N ALA A 93 -1.47 -6.04 -9.01
CA ALA A 93 -1.07 -4.89 -9.82
C ALA A 93 -0.03 -5.26 -10.88
N PHE A 94 0.92 -6.16 -10.58
CA PHE A 94 2.03 -6.54 -11.48
C PHE A 94 1.65 -6.79 -12.95
N PRO A 95 0.71 -7.71 -13.28
CA PRO A 95 0.37 -7.99 -14.67
C PRO A 95 -0.25 -6.78 -15.39
N GLY A 96 -0.99 -5.94 -14.67
CA GLY A 96 -1.61 -4.73 -15.21
C GLY A 96 -0.60 -3.61 -15.41
N THR A 97 0.27 -3.37 -14.42
CA THR A 97 1.27 -2.31 -14.47
C THR A 97 2.34 -2.59 -15.52
N LYS A 98 2.75 -3.86 -15.69
CA LYS A 98 3.66 -4.29 -16.76
C LYS A 98 3.10 -4.03 -18.18
N LYS A 99 1.78 -4.05 -18.31
CA LYS A 99 1.05 -3.80 -19.57
C LYS A 99 0.53 -2.36 -19.68
N TYR A 100 0.93 -1.47 -18.76
CA TYR A 100 0.46 -0.08 -18.71
C TYR A 100 -1.08 0.05 -18.72
N LYS A 101 -1.77 -0.86 -18.02
CA LYS A 101 -3.23 -0.84 -17.89
C LYS A 101 -3.67 -0.08 -16.66
N ILE A 102 -4.74 0.71 -16.79
CA ILE A 102 -5.33 1.46 -15.67
C ILE A 102 -5.82 0.52 -14.55
N SER A 103 -6.23 -0.70 -14.88
CA SER A 103 -6.59 -1.71 -13.88
C SER A 103 -5.42 -2.08 -12.95
N GLY A 104 -4.20 -2.12 -13.45
CA GLY A 104 -3.00 -2.34 -12.63
C GLY A 104 -2.71 -1.16 -11.71
N TRP A 105 -2.86 0.06 -12.24
CA TRP A 105 -2.72 1.28 -11.44
C TRP A 105 -3.76 1.37 -10.32
N ASN A 106 -5.01 0.97 -10.59
CA ASN A 106 -6.06 0.91 -9.56
C ASN A 106 -5.68 -0.04 -8.42
N PHE A 107 -5.04 -1.17 -8.70
CA PHE A 107 -4.55 -2.07 -7.65
C PHE A 107 -3.40 -1.45 -6.83
N LEU A 108 -2.52 -0.66 -7.45
CA LEU A 108 -1.51 0.11 -6.70
C LEU A 108 -2.17 1.10 -5.74
N PHE A 109 -3.17 1.86 -6.23
CA PHE A 109 -3.91 2.81 -5.40
C PHE A 109 -4.56 2.14 -4.19
N TRP A 110 -5.26 1.01 -4.40
CA TRP A 110 -5.91 0.30 -3.30
C TRP A 110 -4.91 -0.37 -2.36
N SER A 111 -3.79 -0.87 -2.88
CA SER A 111 -2.70 -1.38 -2.05
C SER A 111 -2.18 -0.30 -1.10
N GLU A 112 -1.91 0.90 -1.62
CA GLU A 112 -1.42 2.04 -0.86
C GLU A 112 -2.45 2.53 0.16
N ALA A 113 -3.74 2.54 -0.21
CA ALA A 113 -4.83 2.90 0.71
C ALA A 113 -4.95 1.94 1.89
N VAL A 114 -4.81 0.62 1.64
CA VAL A 114 -4.81 -0.38 2.71
C VAL A 114 -3.56 -0.26 3.58
N ALA A 115 -2.39 0.02 2.98
CA ALA A 115 -1.15 0.25 3.72
C ALA A 115 -1.26 1.47 4.65
N LEU A 116 -1.79 2.59 4.15
CA LEU A 116 -2.02 3.80 4.94
C LEU A 116 -3.00 3.52 6.09
N LEU A 117 -4.09 2.79 5.84
CA LEU A 117 -5.02 2.38 6.89
C LEU A 117 -4.31 1.54 7.97
N SER A 118 -3.47 0.59 7.55
CA SER A 118 -2.68 -0.22 8.48
C SER A 118 -1.74 0.63 9.33
N ALA A 119 -1.06 1.61 8.74
CA ALA A 119 -0.14 2.50 9.45
C ALA A 119 -0.88 3.43 10.44
N ILE A 120 -2.08 3.89 10.10
CA ILE A 120 -2.91 4.71 11.01
C ILE A 120 -3.40 3.89 12.21
N LEU A 121 -3.74 2.62 12.00
CA LEU A 121 -4.23 1.73 13.08
C LEU A 121 -3.08 1.20 13.95
N ALA A 122 -1.86 1.21 13.45
CA ALA A 122 -0.68 0.81 14.20
C ALA A 122 -0.30 1.88 15.26
N PRO A 123 0.09 1.49 16.48
CA PRO A 123 0.51 2.45 17.50
C PRO A 123 1.76 3.23 17.07
N LEU A 124 1.61 4.54 16.84
CA LEU A 124 2.71 5.49 16.55
C LEU A 124 3.55 5.17 15.30
N ASP A 125 2.96 4.59 14.25
CA ASP A 125 3.66 4.32 12.99
C ASP A 125 3.75 5.55 12.06
N LEU A 126 4.40 6.60 12.55
CA LEU A 126 4.65 7.82 11.78
C LEU A 126 5.47 7.55 10.52
N GLY A 127 6.39 6.59 10.60
CA GLY A 127 7.20 6.14 9.46
C GLY A 127 6.32 5.58 8.35
N GLY A 128 5.47 4.59 8.66
CA GLY A 128 4.55 3.99 7.71
C GLY A 128 3.60 4.99 7.08
N ILE A 129 3.07 5.94 7.86
CA ILE A 129 2.23 7.02 7.33
C ILE A 129 3.01 7.87 6.32
N ILE A 130 4.24 8.30 6.64
CA ILE A 130 5.04 9.14 5.73
C ILE A 130 5.41 8.36 4.46
N PHE A 131 5.87 7.12 4.59
CA PHE A 131 6.23 6.29 3.44
C PHE A 131 5.04 6.06 2.51
N THR A 132 3.85 5.83 3.06
CA THR A 132 2.65 5.60 2.25
C THR A 132 2.15 6.87 1.56
N LEU A 133 2.27 8.03 2.21
CA LEU A 133 1.98 9.31 1.55
C LEU A 133 2.96 9.61 0.40
N VAL A 134 4.23 9.27 0.56
CA VAL A 134 5.21 9.35 -0.54
C VAL A 134 4.85 8.35 -1.65
N GLY A 135 4.46 7.13 -1.30
CA GLY A 135 3.96 6.12 -2.23
C GLY A 135 2.80 6.65 -3.07
N PHE A 136 1.78 7.24 -2.43
CA PHE A 136 0.66 7.89 -3.09
C PHE A 136 1.12 8.97 -4.08
N TYR A 137 1.99 9.88 -3.64
CA TYR A 137 2.53 10.90 -4.53
C TYR A 137 3.17 10.28 -5.77
N LEU A 138 4.05 9.28 -5.62
CA LEU A 138 4.72 8.64 -6.73
C LEU A 138 3.75 7.95 -7.70
N ILE A 139 2.75 7.22 -7.19
CA ILE A 139 1.77 6.54 -8.06
C ILE A 139 0.90 7.54 -8.83
N PHE A 140 0.53 8.68 -8.22
CA PHE A 140 -0.23 9.71 -8.93
C PHE A 140 0.60 10.38 -10.03
N GLN A 141 1.89 10.63 -9.79
CA GLN A 141 2.79 11.21 -10.80
C GLN A 141 2.92 10.34 -12.06
N ILE A 142 2.78 9.01 -11.93
CA ILE A 142 2.87 8.08 -13.06
C ILE A 142 1.51 7.66 -13.63
N LYS A 143 0.38 8.07 -13.04
CA LYS A 143 -0.98 7.66 -13.46
C LYS A 143 -1.21 7.85 -14.97
N SER A 144 -0.67 8.92 -15.56
CA SER A 144 -0.78 9.23 -16.99
C SER A 144 -0.18 8.17 -17.93
N HIS A 145 0.68 7.29 -17.42
CA HIS A 145 1.26 6.19 -18.21
C HIS A 145 0.29 5.02 -18.41
N TYR A 146 -0.76 4.94 -17.60
CA TYR A 146 -1.69 3.81 -17.58
C TYR A 146 -2.99 4.15 -18.32
N LYS A 147 -3.40 3.27 -19.23
CA LYS A 147 -4.60 3.44 -20.08
C LYS A 147 -5.63 2.35 -19.84
#